data_AF-A0A2V8VX03-F1
#
_entry.id   AF-A0A2V8VX03-F1
#
_cell.length_a   1.000
_cell.length_b   1.000
_cell.length_c   1.000
_cell.angle_alpha   90.00
_cell.angle_beta   90.00
_cell.angle_gamma   90.00
#
_symmetry.space_group_name_H-M   'P 1'
#
loop_
_entity.id
_entity.type
_entity.pdbx_description
1 polymer ?
#
loop_
_entity_poly.entity_id
_entity_poly.type
_entity_poly.pdbx_seq_one_letter_code
_entity_poly.pdbx_strand_id
1 'polypeptide(L)'
;MSERQFTRSCPLCGAVSPLSTPACLRCNHAFPPATIRQTASFSCKKTLYWIAGVLLAAAFLLVAAVAGFLHARLSSTMAYREALKLAKASPAVEAVLGKDIHLRSTALGVAFTAQGSEFVQFSVALAGSHGAGHLYAVANSIHQNLRFSRLSFLPAAGTQYIDLTPMPQRLTLPPVPAKRVYLIPLGLDDSEPLDWAPAYYNAKFGIDVVLLPAVPLTEKLVDPKRRQVDSESCVEYLRRLYPELDADPSTLLIAVTSRDVYIPSFNWAYAENYRYDGRFAVVSYARLRPPAIMSRWNPEWLHSRLQKILTKNIAMLYFDLPMSSDYTSLLSGGVLSGSEVDLMGETLIGAEGTWDSFINADEPTITIYSVPGKPSLWRMTDSDEALPQHGAHVFRADLANGLFIDRTADFRLEGQYPLLFTRSYRNQDNISRSFGIGASDSLDIFLDGQMGVYVDLIYENGGRMAR
;
A
#
# COMPACT_ATOMS: atom_id res chain seq x y z
N MET A 1 -14.17 -31.23 62.03
CA MET A 1 -15.63 -31.37 62.22
C MET A 1 -15.86 -31.94 63.61
N SER A 2 -16.63 -31.25 64.46
CA SER A 2 -16.86 -31.55 65.88
C SER A 2 -18.06 -32.50 66.04
N GLU A 3 -17.93 -33.53 66.88
CA GLU A 3 -18.82 -34.70 67.12
C GLU A 3 -20.25 -34.40 67.63
N ARG A 4 -20.76 -33.16 67.50
CA ARG A 4 -22.06 -32.76 68.08
C ARG A 4 -23.29 -32.99 67.19
N GLN A 5 -23.22 -33.81 66.14
CA GLN A 5 -24.32 -33.93 65.14
C GLN A 5 -25.11 -35.25 65.12
N PHE A 6 -24.87 -36.20 66.03
CA PHE A 6 -25.49 -37.54 65.93
C PHE A 6 -26.50 -37.91 67.03
N THR A 7 -27.07 -36.94 67.73
CA THR A 7 -28.13 -37.18 68.73
C THR A 7 -29.37 -36.33 68.50
N ARG A 8 -30.55 -36.87 68.83
CA ARG A 8 -31.85 -36.21 68.82
C ARG A 8 -32.55 -36.35 70.16
N SER A 9 -33.30 -35.34 70.60
CA SER A 9 -34.12 -35.42 71.80
C SER A 9 -35.49 -36.02 71.47
N CYS A 10 -35.99 -36.92 72.31
CA CYS A 10 -37.32 -37.48 72.17
C CYS A 10 -38.38 -36.40 72.44
N PRO A 11 -39.32 -36.15 71.53
CA PRO A 11 -40.34 -35.12 71.71
C PRO A 11 -41.32 -35.42 72.85
N LEU A 12 -41.41 -36.69 73.27
CA LEU A 12 -42.41 -37.14 74.25
C LEU A 12 -41.89 -37.15 75.69
N CYS A 13 -40.59 -37.43 75.90
CA CYS A 13 -39.99 -37.50 77.24
C CYS A 13 -38.72 -36.67 77.43
N GLY A 14 -38.25 -35.99 76.38
CA GLY A 14 -37.04 -35.14 76.42
C GLY A 14 -35.71 -35.88 76.46
N ALA A 15 -35.69 -37.22 76.56
CA ALA A 15 -34.45 -37.98 76.61
C ALA A 15 -33.66 -37.91 75.29
N VAL A 16 -32.35 -37.73 75.38
CA VAL A 16 -31.45 -37.71 74.21
C VAL A 16 -31.18 -39.14 73.74
N SER A 17 -31.40 -39.41 72.45
CA SER A 17 -31.16 -40.70 71.81
C SER A 17 -30.29 -40.51 70.55
N PRO A 18 -29.45 -41.49 70.16
CA PRO A 18 -28.71 -41.42 68.91
C PRO A 18 -29.66 -41.32 67.70
N LEU A 19 -29.26 -40.59 66.66
CA LEU A 19 -30.06 -40.43 65.44
C LEU A 19 -30.33 -41.76 64.70
N SER A 20 -29.49 -42.78 64.93
CA SER A 20 -29.61 -44.11 64.31
C SER A 20 -30.62 -45.05 64.97
N THR A 21 -31.12 -44.77 66.18
CA THR A 21 -32.09 -45.66 66.84
C THR A 21 -33.50 -45.42 66.31
N PRO A 22 -34.27 -46.45 65.90
CA PRO A 22 -35.60 -46.27 65.31
C PRO A 22 -36.66 -45.80 66.32
N ALA A 23 -36.39 -45.92 67.63
CA ALA A 23 -37.24 -45.43 68.71
C ALA A 23 -36.41 -44.85 69.85
N CYS A 24 -37.06 -44.09 70.75
CA CYS A 24 -36.44 -43.59 71.97
C CYS A 24 -36.15 -44.72 72.95
N LEU A 25 -34.92 -44.85 73.42
CA LEU A 25 -34.49 -45.93 74.30
C LEU A 25 -35.16 -45.90 75.69
N ARG A 26 -35.77 -44.77 76.09
CA ARG A 26 -36.39 -44.61 77.42
C ARG A 26 -37.89 -44.90 77.44
N CYS A 27 -38.64 -44.39 76.45
CA CYS A 27 -40.10 -44.52 76.40
C CYS A 27 -40.62 -45.31 75.20
N ASN A 28 -39.70 -45.85 74.38
CA ASN A 28 -39.99 -46.63 73.17
C ASN A 28 -40.82 -45.90 72.10
N HIS A 29 -40.88 -44.57 72.14
CA HIS A 29 -41.53 -43.77 71.11
C HIS A 29 -40.78 -43.87 69.77
N ALA A 30 -41.45 -44.34 68.72
CA ALA A 30 -40.87 -44.52 67.39
C ALA A 30 -40.59 -43.17 66.72
N PHE A 31 -39.39 -43.00 66.17
CA PHE A 31 -39.04 -41.84 65.37
C PHE A 31 -39.44 -42.08 63.91
N PRO A 32 -40.00 -41.08 63.21
CA PRO A 32 -40.32 -41.24 61.79
C PRO A 32 -39.04 -41.51 60.97
N PRO A 33 -39.08 -42.42 59.98
CA PRO A 33 -37.93 -42.72 59.14
C PRO A 33 -37.51 -41.46 58.37
N ALA A 34 -36.21 -41.17 58.36
CA ALA A 34 -35.67 -40.03 57.64
C ALA A 34 -35.93 -40.20 56.13
N THR A 35 -36.78 -39.34 55.56
CA THR A 35 -37.02 -39.29 54.11
C THR A 35 -35.74 -38.79 53.45
N ILE A 36 -34.96 -39.70 52.86
CA ILE A 36 -33.85 -39.35 51.99
C ILE A 36 -34.47 -38.69 50.75
N ARG A 37 -34.41 -37.36 50.67
CA ARG A 37 -34.70 -36.62 49.44
C ARG A 37 -33.71 -37.13 48.38
N GLN A 38 -34.21 -37.90 47.41
CA GLN A 38 -33.50 -38.15 46.17
C GLN A 38 -33.20 -36.79 45.52
N THR A 39 -31.95 -36.35 45.59
CA THR A 39 -31.47 -35.25 44.76
C THR A 39 -31.46 -35.76 43.32
N ALA A 40 -32.29 -35.16 42.47
CA ALA A 40 -32.26 -35.42 41.04
C ALA A 40 -30.81 -35.23 40.55
N SER A 41 -30.19 -36.29 40.02
CA SER A 41 -28.89 -36.15 39.38
C SER A 41 -29.10 -35.37 38.09
N PHE A 42 -28.96 -34.04 38.16
CA PHE A 42 -28.87 -33.22 36.96
C PHE A 42 -27.64 -33.68 36.19
N SER A 43 -27.86 -34.32 35.04
CA SER A 43 -26.81 -34.78 34.15
C SER A 43 -26.10 -33.56 33.54
N CYS A 44 -25.09 -33.04 34.24
CA CYS A 44 -24.28 -31.87 33.89
C CYS A 44 -23.82 -31.88 32.41
N LYS A 45 -23.61 -33.07 31.83
CA LYS A 45 -23.29 -33.24 30.41
C LYS A 45 -24.41 -32.79 29.46
N LYS A 46 -25.68 -33.09 29.76
CA LYS A 46 -26.82 -32.73 28.89
C LYS A 46 -27.07 -31.23 28.88
N THR A 47 -26.95 -30.57 30.03
CA THR A 47 -27.03 -29.11 30.13
C THR A 47 -25.85 -28.44 29.42
N LEU A 48 -24.63 -28.99 29.52
CA LEU A 48 -23.48 -28.47 28.79
C LEU A 48 -23.65 -28.57 27.26
N TYR A 49 -24.13 -29.71 26.75
CA TYR A 49 -24.40 -29.88 25.31
C TYR A 49 -25.52 -28.95 24.82
N TRP A 50 -26.55 -28.71 25.63
CA TRP A 50 -27.62 -27.79 25.28
C TRP A 50 -27.14 -26.34 25.23
N ILE A 51 -26.36 -25.89 26.23
CA ILE A 51 -25.74 -24.56 26.23
C ILE A 51 -24.81 -24.39 25.04
N ALA A 52 -23.96 -25.39 24.74
CA ALA A 52 -23.09 -25.37 23.57
C ALA A 52 -23.89 -25.29 22.26
N GLY A 53 -25.00 -26.03 22.15
CA GLY A 53 -25.90 -25.97 21.00
C GLY A 53 -26.57 -24.60 20.83
N VAL A 54 -27.03 -23.99 21.92
CA VAL A 54 -27.62 -22.63 21.91
C VAL A 54 -26.57 -21.59 21.52
N LEU A 55 -25.36 -21.66 22.07
CA LEU A 55 -24.26 -20.76 21.72
C LEU A 55 -23.85 -20.90 20.25
N LEU A 56 -23.82 -22.14 19.72
CA LEU A 56 -23.51 -22.39 18.31
C LEU A 56 -24.62 -21.85 17.39
N ALA A 57 -25.89 -22.04 17.74
CA ALA A 57 -27.01 -21.47 17.00
C ALA A 57 -27.00 -19.93 17.04
N ALA A 58 -26.73 -19.33 18.21
CA ALA A 58 -26.59 -17.88 18.35
C ALA A 58 -25.43 -17.33 17.52
N ALA A 59 -24.28 -18.02 17.52
CA ALA A 59 -23.14 -17.66 16.68
C ALA A 59 -23.47 -17.75 15.18
N PHE A 60 -24.17 -18.80 14.75
CA PHE A 60 -24.60 -18.93 13.36
C PHE A 60 -25.57 -17.83 12.95
N LEU A 61 -26.55 -17.50 13.80
CA LEU A 61 -27.48 -16.39 13.56
C LEU A 61 -26.76 -15.05 13.50
N LEU A 62 -25.76 -14.81 14.36
CA LEU A 62 -24.94 -13.61 14.32
C LEU A 62 -24.17 -13.52 13.01
N VAL A 63 -23.53 -14.60 12.57
CA VAL A 63 -22.80 -14.65 11.28
C VAL A 63 -23.74 -14.38 10.11
N ALA A 64 -24.93 -14.99 10.10
CA ALA A 64 -25.92 -14.77 9.05
C ALA A 64 -26.43 -13.32 9.05
N ALA A 65 -26.68 -12.73 10.23
CA ALA A 65 -27.10 -11.33 10.36
C ALA A 65 -26.01 -10.36 9.87
N VAL A 66 -24.75 -10.61 10.23
CA VAL A 66 -23.60 -9.81 9.75
C VAL A 66 -23.44 -9.94 8.24
N ALA A 67 -23.52 -11.15 7.69
CA ALA A 67 -23.44 -11.37 6.24
C ALA A 67 -24.58 -10.67 5.49
N GLY A 68 -25.81 -10.75 6.01
CA GLY A 68 -26.97 -10.06 5.46
C GLY A 68 -26.81 -8.53 5.49
N PHE A 69 -26.31 -7.98 6.60
CA PHE A 69 -26.02 -6.56 6.73
C PHE A 69 -24.93 -6.10 5.75
N LEU A 70 -23.83 -6.84 5.62
CA LEU A 70 -22.75 -6.53 4.67
C LEU A 70 -23.25 -6.58 3.23
N HIS A 71 -24.06 -7.58 2.87
CA HIS A 71 -24.67 -7.67 1.55
C HIS A 71 -25.65 -6.50 1.28
N ALA A 72 -26.49 -6.14 2.24
CA ALA A 72 -27.41 -5.01 2.12
C ALA A 72 -26.66 -3.68 1.92
N ARG A 73 -25.56 -3.49 2.67
CA ARG A 73 -24.66 -2.33 2.48
C ARG A 73 -24.05 -2.31 1.09
N LEU A 74 -23.42 -3.40 0.66
CA LEU A 74 -22.79 -3.51 -0.67
C LEU A 74 -23.79 -3.26 -1.80
N SER A 75 -24.94 -3.94 -1.76
CA SER A 75 -25.95 -3.86 -2.81
C SER A 75 -26.60 -2.48 -2.95
N SER A 76 -26.55 -1.66 -1.90
CA SER A 76 -27.02 -0.27 -1.93
C SER A 76 -26.05 0.71 -2.62
N THR A 77 -24.77 0.34 -2.75
CA THR A 77 -23.74 1.22 -3.34
C THR A 77 -24.00 1.49 -4.83
N MET A 78 -23.52 2.64 -5.31
CA MET A 78 -23.53 2.95 -6.74
C MET A 78 -22.59 2.03 -7.53
N ALA A 79 -21.42 1.72 -6.95
CA ALA A 79 -20.44 0.81 -7.52
C ALA A 79 -21.04 -0.57 -7.85
N TYR A 80 -21.78 -1.18 -6.92
CA TYR A 80 -22.41 -2.49 -7.15
C TYR A 80 -23.44 -2.45 -8.28
N ARG A 81 -24.30 -1.44 -8.30
CA ARG A 81 -25.36 -1.30 -9.32
C ARG A 81 -24.79 -1.04 -10.71
N GLU A 82 -23.82 -0.13 -10.84
CA GLU A 82 -23.19 0.16 -12.13
C GLU A 82 -22.32 -0.99 -12.63
N ALA A 83 -21.62 -1.71 -11.76
CA ALA A 83 -20.86 -2.92 -12.14
C ALA A 83 -21.76 -4.00 -12.76
N LEU A 84 -22.90 -4.30 -12.13
CA LEU A 84 -23.87 -5.26 -12.68
C LEU A 84 -24.46 -4.79 -14.01
N LYS A 85 -24.73 -3.49 -14.14
CA LYS A 85 -25.23 -2.90 -15.39
C LYS A 85 -24.21 -3.03 -16.52
N LEU A 86 -22.94 -2.70 -16.26
CA LEU A 86 -21.85 -2.85 -17.22
C LEU A 86 -21.63 -4.32 -17.62
N ALA A 87 -21.63 -5.24 -16.65
CA ALA A 87 -21.50 -6.67 -16.92
C ALA A 87 -22.65 -7.20 -17.79
N LYS A 88 -23.90 -6.81 -17.50
CA LYS A 88 -25.08 -7.23 -18.28
C LYS A 88 -25.14 -6.61 -19.68
N ALA A 89 -24.55 -5.43 -19.86
CA ALA A 89 -24.52 -4.75 -21.15
C ALA A 89 -23.32 -5.17 -22.03
N SER A 90 -22.39 -5.97 -21.49
CA SER A 90 -21.17 -6.36 -22.21
C SER A 90 -21.43 -7.51 -23.19
N PRO A 91 -21.19 -7.32 -24.50
CA PRO A 91 -21.33 -8.40 -25.48
C PRO A 91 -20.39 -9.58 -25.20
N ALA A 92 -19.21 -9.32 -24.61
CA ALA A 92 -18.26 -10.36 -24.24
C ALA A 92 -18.77 -11.23 -23.08
N VAL A 93 -19.48 -10.63 -22.12
CA VAL A 93 -20.11 -11.39 -21.01
C VAL A 93 -21.36 -12.11 -21.51
N GLU A 94 -22.17 -11.48 -22.37
CA GLU A 94 -23.33 -12.11 -23.00
C GLU A 94 -22.93 -13.34 -23.82
N ALA A 95 -21.79 -13.30 -24.53
CA ALA A 95 -21.28 -14.45 -25.26
C ALA A 95 -21.00 -15.66 -24.34
N VAL A 96 -20.58 -15.41 -23.10
CA VAL A 96 -20.27 -16.46 -22.12
C VAL A 96 -21.50 -16.94 -21.34
N LEU A 97 -22.38 -16.02 -20.95
CA LEU A 97 -23.50 -16.33 -20.05
C LEU A 97 -24.84 -16.50 -20.78
N GLY A 98 -24.98 -15.99 -22.00
CA GLY A 98 -26.27 -15.80 -22.67
C GLY A 98 -26.94 -14.48 -22.25
N LYS A 99 -28.14 -14.22 -22.77
CA LYS A 99 -28.88 -12.94 -22.58
C LYS A 99 -29.48 -12.79 -21.19
N ASP A 100 -29.92 -13.89 -20.57
CA ASP A 100 -30.65 -13.85 -19.29
C ASP A 100 -29.71 -13.92 -18.07
N ILE A 101 -28.88 -12.88 -17.92
CA ILE A 101 -27.86 -12.80 -16.85
C ILE A 101 -28.51 -12.43 -15.50
N HIS A 102 -28.36 -13.32 -14.52
CA HIS A 102 -28.89 -13.17 -13.16
C HIS A 102 -27.84 -13.51 -12.09
N LEU A 103 -28.13 -13.10 -10.85
CA LEU A 103 -27.27 -13.37 -9.69
C LEU A 103 -27.42 -14.84 -9.28
N ARG A 104 -26.29 -15.51 -9.06
CA ARG A 104 -26.23 -16.89 -8.53
C ARG A 104 -25.83 -16.93 -7.05
N SER A 105 -25.19 -15.88 -6.55
CA SER A 105 -24.77 -15.78 -5.15
C SER A 105 -25.11 -14.42 -4.55
N THR A 106 -25.05 -14.36 -3.22
CA THR A 106 -24.90 -13.08 -2.51
C THR A 106 -23.54 -12.47 -2.83
N ALA A 107 -23.49 -11.15 -2.91
CA ALA A 107 -22.22 -10.43 -3.05
C ALA A 107 -21.39 -10.56 -1.78
N LEU A 108 -20.09 -10.82 -1.94
CA LEU A 108 -19.10 -10.85 -0.86
C LEU A 108 -18.12 -9.70 -1.07
N GLY A 109 -17.85 -8.91 -0.04
CA GLY A 109 -17.01 -7.74 -0.19
C GLY A 109 -17.02 -6.81 1.01
N VAL A 110 -16.41 -5.65 0.85
CA VAL A 110 -16.46 -4.56 1.83
C VAL A 110 -16.81 -3.25 1.13
N ALA A 111 -17.60 -2.43 1.82
CA ALA A 111 -17.81 -1.04 1.48
C ALA A 111 -17.61 -0.22 2.75
N PHE A 112 -16.82 0.85 2.65
CA PHE A 112 -16.64 1.80 3.74
C PHE A 112 -16.44 3.20 3.17
N THR A 113 -16.75 4.19 4.00
CA THR A 113 -16.59 5.59 3.65
C THR A 113 -15.67 6.23 4.68
N ALA A 114 -14.63 6.90 4.23
CA ALA A 114 -13.80 7.74 5.08
C ALA A 114 -13.29 8.94 4.30
N GLN A 115 -13.12 10.07 4.97
CA GLN A 115 -12.56 11.30 4.39
C GLN A 115 -13.24 11.73 3.08
N GLY A 116 -14.55 11.49 2.93
CA GLY A 116 -15.32 11.84 1.73
C GLY A 116 -15.17 10.89 0.52
N SER A 117 -14.37 9.83 0.64
CA SER A 117 -14.25 8.75 -0.35
C SER A 117 -15.01 7.50 0.13
N GLU A 118 -15.93 7.00 -0.71
CA GLU A 118 -16.53 5.67 -0.54
C GLU A 118 -15.70 4.65 -1.33
N PHE A 119 -15.05 3.74 -0.64
CA PHE A 119 -14.36 2.60 -1.23
C PHE A 119 -15.28 1.38 -1.23
N VAL A 120 -15.32 0.67 -2.36
CA VAL A 120 -16.10 -0.55 -2.52
C VAL A 120 -15.26 -1.59 -3.25
N GLN A 121 -15.15 -2.78 -2.67
CA GLN A 121 -14.65 -3.97 -3.36
C GLN A 121 -15.61 -5.12 -3.13
N PHE A 122 -15.89 -5.90 -4.18
CA PHE A 122 -16.72 -7.09 -4.04
C PHE A 122 -16.47 -8.11 -5.15
N SER A 123 -16.98 -9.31 -4.89
CA SER A 123 -17.26 -10.30 -5.91
C SER A 123 -18.69 -10.84 -5.82
N VAL A 124 -19.23 -11.23 -6.97
CA VAL A 124 -20.56 -11.83 -7.06
C VAL A 124 -20.60 -12.84 -8.20
N ALA A 125 -21.23 -13.99 -7.97
CA ALA A 125 -21.42 -15.00 -9.01
C ALA A 125 -22.59 -14.62 -9.91
N LEU A 126 -22.36 -14.64 -11.22
CA LEU A 126 -23.37 -14.45 -12.25
C LEU A 126 -23.61 -15.76 -12.99
N ALA A 127 -24.83 -15.98 -13.44
CA ALA A 127 -25.22 -17.11 -14.28
C ALA A 127 -26.19 -16.71 -15.38
N GLY A 128 -26.24 -17.50 -16.44
CA GLY A 128 -27.20 -17.40 -17.51
C GLY A 128 -27.37 -18.75 -18.22
N SER A 129 -28.03 -18.76 -19.37
CA SER A 129 -28.34 -19.99 -20.13
C SER A 129 -27.11 -20.74 -20.62
N HIS A 130 -25.98 -20.05 -20.86
CA HIS A 130 -24.77 -20.66 -21.43
C HIS A 130 -23.72 -21.01 -20.39
N GLY A 131 -23.81 -20.48 -19.16
CA GLY A 131 -22.80 -20.73 -18.15
C GLY A 131 -22.89 -19.86 -16.91
N ALA A 132 -21.78 -19.78 -16.19
CA ALA A 132 -21.61 -18.99 -14.99
C ALA A 132 -20.19 -18.43 -14.89
N GLY A 133 -20.00 -17.46 -14.00
CA GLY A 133 -18.69 -16.90 -13.67
C GLY A 133 -18.75 -15.91 -12.51
N HIS A 134 -17.64 -15.28 -12.21
CA HIS A 134 -17.51 -14.31 -11.13
C HIS A 134 -17.23 -12.92 -11.68
N LEU A 135 -18.03 -11.94 -11.25
CA LEU A 135 -17.76 -10.52 -11.45
C LEU A 135 -16.97 -10.01 -10.24
N TYR A 136 -15.86 -9.34 -10.49
CA TYR A 136 -14.99 -8.71 -9.50
C TYR A 136 -14.96 -7.20 -9.74
N ALA A 137 -15.05 -6.42 -8.67
CA ALA A 137 -15.00 -4.96 -8.78
C ALA A 137 -14.20 -4.34 -7.63
N VAL A 138 -13.49 -3.27 -7.95
CA VAL A 138 -12.81 -2.38 -7.00
C VAL A 138 -13.01 -0.94 -7.47
N ALA A 139 -13.64 -0.11 -6.64
CA ALA A 139 -14.04 1.23 -7.02
C ALA A 139 -13.95 2.23 -5.87
N ASN A 140 -13.81 3.50 -6.24
CA ASN A 140 -13.94 4.64 -5.35
C ASN A 140 -15.04 5.57 -5.88
N SER A 141 -15.78 6.18 -4.97
CA SER A 141 -16.74 7.24 -5.27
C SER A 141 -16.43 8.45 -4.39
N ILE A 142 -16.05 9.55 -5.03
CA ILE A 142 -15.78 10.84 -4.38
C ILE A 142 -16.77 11.84 -4.96
N HIS A 143 -17.53 12.56 -4.11
CA HIS A 143 -18.57 13.49 -4.56
C HIS A 143 -19.54 12.90 -5.59
N GLN A 144 -19.96 11.65 -5.39
CA GLN A 144 -20.82 10.88 -6.31
C GLN A 144 -20.20 10.61 -7.70
N ASN A 145 -18.91 10.89 -7.87
CA ASN A 145 -18.18 10.52 -9.07
C ASN A 145 -17.54 9.13 -8.87
N LEU A 146 -18.24 8.10 -9.35
CA LEU A 146 -17.76 6.72 -9.31
C LEU A 146 -16.65 6.50 -10.35
N ARG A 147 -15.58 5.84 -9.91
CA ARG A 147 -14.48 5.35 -10.75
C ARG A 147 -14.16 3.91 -10.37
N PHE A 148 -14.19 3.03 -11.36
CA PHE A 148 -13.70 1.66 -11.22
C PHE A 148 -12.21 1.66 -11.46
N SER A 149 -11.45 1.28 -10.45
CA SER A 149 -10.04 0.94 -10.63
C SER A 149 -9.88 -0.42 -11.30
N ARG A 150 -10.79 -1.35 -11.00
CA ARG A 150 -10.93 -2.65 -11.65
C ARG A 150 -12.38 -3.07 -11.73
N LEU A 151 -12.77 -3.60 -12.87
CA LEU A 151 -14.03 -4.31 -13.07
C LEU A 151 -13.77 -5.43 -14.07
N SER A 152 -13.84 -6.68 -13.64
CA SER A 152 -13.52 -7.81 -14.49
C SER A 152 -14.45 -8.99 -14.26
N PHE A 153 -14.66 -9.79 -15.29
CA PHE A 153 -15.46 -11.00 -15.22
C PHE A 153 -14.62 -12.23 -15.57
N LEU A 154 -14.61 -13.22 -14.69
CA LEU A 154 -13.94 -14.51 -14.90
C LEU A 154 -14.97 -15.61 -15.15
N PRO A 155 -15.03 -16.19 -16.36
CA PRO A 155 -15.86 -17.35 -16.65
C PRO A 155 -15.47 -18.56 -15.78
N ALA A 156 -16.46 -19.33 -15.29
CA ALA A 156 -16.18 -20.50 -14.46
C ALA A 156 -15.42 -21.61 -15.21
N ALA A 157 -15.55 -21.67 -16.54
CA ALA A 157 -14.87 -22.64 -17.40
C ALA A 157 -13.55 -22.12 -17.99
N GLY A 158 -13.12 -20.88 -17.65
CA GLY A 158 -11.97 -20.22 -18.25
C GLY A 158 -10.96 -19.74 -17.21
N THR A 159 -9.77 -19.35 -17.68
CA THR A 159 -8.70 -18.76 -16.88
C THR A 159 -8.43 -17.29 -17.25
N GLN A 160 -9.08 -16.78 -18.30
CA GLN A 160 -8.88 -15.43 -18.80
C GLN A 160 -9.99 -14.50 -18.31
N TYR A 161 -9.60 -13.36 -17.77
CA TYR A 161 -10.51 -12.29 -17.39
C TYR A 161 -11.03 -11.55 -18.62
N ILE A 162 -12.32 -11.24 -18.61
CA ILE A 162 -12.92 -10.23 -19.47
C ILE A 162 -12.83 -8.90 -18.72
N ASP A 163 -11.99 -8.00 -19.21
CA ASP A 163 -11.89 -6.66 -18.64
C ASP A 163 -13.10 -5.82 -19.03
N LEU A 164 -13.78 -5.28 -18.03
CA LEU A 164 -14.95 -4.41 -18.13
C LEU A 164 -14.64 -3.03 -17.54
N THR A 165 -13.40 -2.80 -17.09
CA THR A 165 -12.98 -1.54 -16.51
C THR A 165 -13.17 -0.44 -17.55
N PRO A 166 -13.97 0.60 -17.27
CA PRO A 166 -14.10 1.73 -18.18
C PRO A 166 -12.74 2.33 -18.46
N MET A 167 -12.52 2.78 -19.71
CA MET A 167 -11.26 3.43 -20.06
C MET A 167 -10.94 4.57 -19.08
N PRO A 168 -9.68 4.69 -18.63
CA PRO A 168 -9.32 5.73 -17.69
C PRO A 168 -9.57 7.10 -18.31
N GLN A 169 -10.16 8.01 -17.53
CA GLN A 169 -10.30 9.39 -17.95
C GLN A 169 -8.90 10.01 -18.11
N ARG A 170 -8.64 10.61 -19.27
CA ARG A 170 -7.41 11.35 -19.49
C ARG A 170 -7.36 12.54 -18.52
N LEU A 171 -6.27 12.63 -17.77
CA LEU A 171 -6.02 13.75 -16.87
C LEU A 171 -5.36 14.90 -17.64
N THR A 172 -5.90 16.11 -17.46
CA THR A 172 -5.31 17.34 -17.98
C THR A 172 -4.29 17.83 -16.96
N LEU A 173 -3.01 17.77 -17.32
CA LEU A 173 -1.90 18.10 -16.43
C LEU A 173 -1.09 19.27 -16.99
N PRO A 174 -0.36 20.02 -16.14
CA PRO A 174 0.54 21.06 -16.60
C PRO A 174 1.55 20.52 -17.63
N PRO A 175 1.89 21.29 -18.67
CA PRO A 175 2.91 20.89 -19.61
C PRO A 175 4.27 20.87 -18.91
N VAL A 176 4.99 19.77 -19.12
CA VAL A 176 6.36 19.54 -18.64
C VAL A 176 7.23 19.12 -19.82
N PRO A 177 8.56 19.27 -19.77
CA PRO A 177 9.42 18.73 -20.81
C PRO A 177 9.22 17.21 -20.94
N ALA A 178 9.27 16.71 -22.17
CA ALA A 178 9.05 15.30 -22.45
C ALA A 178 10.11 14.44 -21.75
N LYS A 179 9.66 13.38 -21.07
CA LYS A 179 10.49 12.40 -20.37
C LYS A 179 10.20 11.01 -20.93
N ARG A 180 11.12 10.06 -20.75
CA ARG A 180 10.91 8.64 -21.12
C ARG A 180 10.80 7.79 -19.88
N VAL A 181 9.69 7.08 -19.73
CA VAL A 181 9.43 6.24 -18.55
C VAL A 181 9.80 4.80 -18.85
N TYR A 182 10.68 4.21 -18.03
CA TYR A 182 11.01 2.79 -18.09
C TYR A 182 10.58 2.10 -16.81
N LEU A 183 9.72 1.08 -16.96
CA LEU A 183 9.30 0.19 -15.88
C LEU A 183 10.19 -1.04 -15.87
N ILE A 184 10.72 -1.39 -14.71
CA ILE A 184 11.64 -2.53 -14.53
C ILE A 184 11.02 -3.50 -13.52
N PRO A 185 10.53 -4.68 -13.96
CA PRO A 185 10.12 -5.74 -13.04
C PRO A 185 11.36 -6.28 -12.31
N LEU A 186 11.54 -5.95 -11.03
CA LEU A 186 12.69 -6.34 -10.22
C LEU A 186 12.26 -7.39 -9.19
N GLY A 187 12.52 -8.66 -9.49
CA GLY A 187 12.05 -9.80 -8.68
C GLY A 187 10.55 -9.74 -8.43
N LEU A 188 9.79 -9.39 -9.46
CA LEU A 188 8.32 -9.31 -9.45
C LEU A 188 7.72 -10.73 -9.53
N ASP A 189 6.65 -10.99 -8.78
CA ASP A 189 5.95 -12.27 -8.89
C ASP A 189 5.07 -12.30 -10.15
N ASP A 190 5.01 -13.43 -10.84
CA ASP A 190 4.23 -13.61 -12.08
C ASP A 190 2.71 -13.39 -11.91
N SER A 191 2.22 -13.34 -10.67
CA SER A 191 0.80 -13.09 -10.36
C SER A 191 0.36 -11.65 -10.64
N GLU A 192 1.29 -10.70 -10.73
CA GLU A 192 0.99 -9.28 -10.97
C GLU A 192 1.90 -8.74 -12.08
N PRO A 193 1.69 -9.15 -13.35
CA PRO A 193 2.46 -8.63 -14.48
C PRO A 193 2.17 -7.14 -14.72
N LEU A 194 3.05 -6.48 -15.47
CA LEU A 194 2.97 -5.04 -15.79
C LEU A 194 2.69 -4.77 -17.28
N ASP A 195 2.27 -5.78 -18.03
CA ASP A 195 1.94 -5.69 -19.45
C ASP A 195 0.78 -4.73 -19.76
N TRP A 196 -0.10 -4.50 -18.78
CA TRP A 196 -1.18 -3.50 -18.84
C TRP A 196 -0.67 -2.04 -18.81
N ALA A 197 0.50 -1.78 -18.24
CA ALA A 197 0.94 -0.44 -17.89
C ALA A 197 1.12 0.49 -19.10
N PRO A 198 1.76 0.10 -20.22
CA PRO A 198 1.93 0.97 -21.37
C PRO A 198 0.61 1.49 -21.94
N ALA A 199 -0.36 0.60 -22.15
CA ALA A 199 -1.67 0.97 -22.68
C ALA A 199 -2.44 1.87 -21.70
N TYR A 200 -2.41 1.53 -20.41
CA TYR A 200 -3.08 2.30 -19.37
C TYR A 200 -2.53 3.73 -19.27
N TYR A 201 -1.22 3.92 -19.25
CA TYR A 201 -0.60 5.24 -19.09
C TYR A 201 -0.68 6.10 -20.35
N ASN A 202 -0.68 5.50 -21.54
CA ASN A 202 -0.98 6.24 -22.77
C ASN A 202 -2.43 6.76 -22.77
N ALA A 203 -3.40 5.94 -22.33
CA ALA A 203 -4.78 6.37 -22.22
C ALA A 203 -4.97 7.48 -21.15
N LYS A 204 -4.42 7.25 -19.94
CA LYS A 204 -4.62 8.14 -18.78
C LYS A 204 -3.85 9.45 -18.86
N PHE A 205 -2.61 9.44 -19.36
CA PHE A 205 -1.71 10.60 -19.35
C PHE A 205 -1.25 11.03 -20.73
N GLY A 206 -1.41 10.19 -21.77
CA GLY A 206 -0.85 10.48 -23.09
C GLY A 206 0.68 10.38 -23.14
N ILE A 207 1.27 9.59 -22.24
CA ILE A 207 2.72 9.39 -22.16
C ILE A 207 3.07 7.96 -22.56
N ASP A 208 4.27 7.80 -23.12
CA ASP A 208 4.80 6.49 -23.48
C ASP A 208 5.58 5.90 -22.31
N VAL A 209 5.21 4.67 -21.95
CA VAL A 209 5.85 3.89 -20.90
C VAL A 209 6.42 2.62 -21.52
N VAL A 210 7.71 2.39 -21.33
CA VAL A 210 8.43 1.22 -21.85
C VAL A 210 8.61 0.20 -20.74
N LEU A 211 8.13 -1.02 -20.94
CA LEU A 211 8.38 -2.13 -20.03
C LEU A 211 9.70 -2.82 -20.42
N LEU A 212 10.68 -2.79 -19.52
CA LEU A 212 11.96 -3.48 -19.70
C LEU A 212 11.86 -4.96 -19.28
N PRO A 213 12.79 -5.81 -19.75
CA PRO A 213 12.86 -7.22 -19.33
C PRO A 213 12.92 -7.36 -17.80
N ALA A 214 12.30 -8.42 -17.28
CA ALA A 214 12.34 -8.72 -15.87
C ALA A 214 13.78 -9.00 -15.39
N VAL A 215 14.13 -8.44 -14.24
CA VAL A 215 15.45 -8.55 -13.62
C VAL A 215 15.31 -9.35 -12.32
N PRO A 216 16.08 -10.43 -12.13
CA PRO A 216 16.05 -11.17 -10.87
C PRO A 216 16.64 -10.34 -9.73
N LEU A 217 16.06 -10.49 -8.53
CA LEU A 217 16.65 -9.90 -7.34
C LEU A 217 17.95 -10.62 -6.97
N THR A 218 19.02 -9.85 -6.79
CA THR A 218 20.30 -10.39 -6.33
C THR A 218 20.38 -10.35 -4.81
N GLU A 219 21.09 -11.30 -4.20
CA GLU A 219 21.23 -11.38 -2.74
C GLU A 219 21.85 -10.12 -2.13
N LYS A 220 22.68 -9.39 -2.90
CA LYS A 220 23.31 -8.14 -2.46
C LYS A 220 22.33 -7.00 -2.22
N LEU A 221 21.14 -7.05 -2.82
CA LEU A 221 20.09 -6.04 -2.64
C LEU A 221 19.21 -6.32 -1.43
N VAL A 222 19.34 -7.50 -0.82
CA VAL A 222 18.48 -7.93 0.29
C VAL A 222 19.25 -7.86 1.60
N ASP A 223 18.74 -7.09 2.55
CA ASP A 223 19.23 -7.14 3.91
C ASP A 223 18.83 -8.50 4.53
N PRO A 224 19.79 -9.34 4.95
CA PRO A 224 19.50 -10.68 5.45
C PRO A 224 18.76 -10.70 6.80
N LYS A 225 18.94 -9.66 7.62
CA LYS A 225 18.26 -9.53 8.92
C LYS A 225 16.81 -9.10 8.73
N ARG A 226 16.57 -8.10 7.87
CA ARG A 226 15.24 -7.57 7.58
C ARG A 226 14.45 -8.45 6.63
N ARG A 227 15.14 -9.19 5.75
CA ARG A 227 14.57 -9.86 4.57
C ARG A 227 13.81 -8.88 3.67
N GLN A 228 14.31 -7.66 3.61
CA GLN A 228 13.77 -6.55 2.84
C GLN A 228 14.81 -6.10 1.82
N VAL A 229 14.34 -5.55 0.71
CA VAL A 229 15.18 -4.94 -0.31
C VAL A 229 15.58 -3.54 0.13
N ASP A 230 16.86 -3.23 0.04
CA ASP A 230 17.40 -1.89 0.24
C ASP A 230 17.08 -1.03 -0.99
N SER A 231 16.22 -0.03 -0.81
CA SER A 231 15.76 0.83 -1.92
C SER A 231 16.84 1.74 -2.48
N GLU A 232 17.81 2.18 -1.67
CA GLU A 232 18.92 3.05 -2.11
C GLU A 232 19.94 2.22 -2.91
N SER A 233 20.30 1.05 -2.41
CA SER A 233 21.13 0.09 -3.15
C SER A 233 20.47 -0.36 -4.46
N CYS A 234 19.13 -0.42 -4.51
CA CYS A 234 18.40 -0.66 -5.75
C CYS A 234 18.62 0.44 -6.79
N VAL A 235 18.59 1.73 -6.42
CA VAL A 235 18.86 2.83 -7.36
C VAL A 235 20.26 2.70 -7.94
N GLU A 236 21.27 2.45 -7.10
CA GLU A 236 22.65 2.25 -7.55
C GLU A 236 22.80 1.03 -8.47
N TYR A 237 22.04 -0.03 -8.21
CA TYR A 237 22.00 -1.19 -9.09
C TYR A 237 21.39 -0.86 -10.46
N LEU A 238 20.30 -0.09 -10.52
CA LEU A 238 19.70 0.33 -11.79
C LEU A 238 20.64 1.20 -12.61
N ARG A 239 21.37 2.14 -11.98
CA ARG A 239 22.38 2.98 -12.64
C ARG A 239 23.45 2.15 -13.34
N ARG A 240 23.96 1.13 -12.65
CA ARG A 240 24.98 0.20 -13.20
C ARG A 240 24.42 -0.74 -14.26
N LEU A 241 23.16 -1.14 -14.13
CA LEU A 241 22.50 -2.05 -15.07
C LEU A 241 22.14 -1.34 -16.39
N TYR A 242 21.78 -0.06 -16.32
CA TYR A 242 21.36 0.74 -17.48
C TYR A 242 22.13 2.06 -17.60
N PRO A 243 23.47 2.03 -17.78
CA PRO A 243 24.31 3.23 -17.75
C PRO A 243 23.97 4.24 -18.87
N GLU A 244 23.51 3.77 -20.03
CA GLU A 244 23.07 4.65 -21.12
C GLU A 244 21.77 5.40 -20.79
N LEU A 245 20.84 4.73 -20.09
CA LEU A 245 19.60 5.35 -19.64
C LEU A 245 19.86 6.31 -18.47
N ASP A 246 20.76 5.93 -17.57
CA ASP A 246 21.24 6.76 -16.47
C ASP A 246 21.92 8.04 -16.96
N ALA A 247 22.75 7.98 -18.01
CA ALA A 247 23.39 9.17 -18.57
C ALA A 247 22.40 10.19 -19.18
N ASP A 248 21.15 9.80 -19.44
CA ASP A 248 20.13 10.68 -20.00
C ASP A 248 19.22 11.27 -18.91
N PRO A 249 19.30 12.59 -18.65
CA PRO A 249 18.47 13.19 -17.61
C PRO A 249 16.98 13.19 -17.95
N SER A 250 16.56 12.95 -19.21
CA SER A 250 15.14 12.82 -19.57
C SER A 250 14.53 11.46 -19.22
N THR A 251 15.34 10.50 -18.79
CA THR A 251 14.91 9.14 -18.47
C THR A 251 14.42 9.05 -17.03
N LEU A 252 13.27 8.38 -16.82
CA LEU A 252 12.78 7.95 -15.52
C LEU A 252 12.91 6.42 -15.42
N LEU A 253 13.61 5.93 -14.39
CA LEU A 253 13.77 4.49 -14.13
C LEU A 253 12.96 4.11 -12.89
N ILE A 254 11.92 3.29 -13.07
CA ILE A 254 11.01 2.89 -12.01
C ILE A 254 11.07 1.36 -11.86
N ALA A 255 11.73 0.88 -10.81
CA ALA A 255 11.69 -0.52 -10.43
C ALA A 255 10.38 -0.85 -9.71
N VAL A 256 9.79 -1.99 -10.04
CA VAL A 256 8.61 -2.53 -9.37
C VAL A 256 8.94 -3.92 -8.83
N THR A 257 8.67 -4.17 -7.55
CA THR A 257 9.02 -5.43 -6.89
C THR A 257 7.88 -5.99 -6.03
N SER A 258 7.84 -7.32 -5.90
CA SER A 258 6.96 -8.02 -4.97
C SER A 258 7.52 -8.14 -3.55
N ARG A 259 8.81 -7.79 -3.37
CA ARG A 259 9.51 -7.85 -2.08
C ARG A 259 9.30 -6.58 -1.27
N ASP A 260 9.27 -6.75 0.04
CA ASP A 260 9.18 -5.65 0.98
C ASP A 260 10.46 -4.80 0.90
N VAL A 261 10.34 -3.47 0.90
CA VAL A 261 11.48 -2.56 0.78
C VAL A 261 11.61 -1.71 2.04
N TYR A 262 12.82 -1.22 2.30
CA TYR A 262 13.09 -0.20 3.32
C TYR A 262 14.10 0.80 2.75
N ILE A 263 14.15 1.99 3.36
CA ILE A 263 15.05 3.07 2.95
C ILE A 263 16.11 3.24 4.04
N PRO A 264 17.39 2.90 3.80
CA PRO A 264 18.44 2.94 4.82
C PRO A 264 18.63 4.29 5.51
N SER A 265 18.51 5.39 4.77
CA SER A 265 18.65 6.74 5.33
C SER A 265 17.51 7.14 6.29
N PHE A 266 16.39 6.42 6.27
CA PHE A 266 15.29 6.63 7.20
C PHE A 266 15.25 5.52 8.26
N ASN A 267 14.90 5.87 9.50
CA ASN A 267 14.70 4.88 10.57
C ASN A 267 13.33 4.17 10.46
N TRP A 268 12.85 3.94 9.24
CA TRP A 268 11.55 3.33 8.99
C TRP A 268 11.63 1.81 8.99
N ALA A 269 10.53 1.17 9.37
CA ALA A 269 10.43 -0.29 9.37
C ALA A 269 10.33 -0.86 7.94
N TYR A 270 9.66 -0.13 7.04
CA TYR A 270 9.47 -0.46 5.63
C TYR A 270 9.05 0.80 4.86
N ALA A 271 8.92 0.68 3.54
CA ALA A 271 8.27 1.66 2.67
C ALA A 271 7.53 0.95 1.52
N GLU A 272 6.49 1.57 0.97
CA GLU A 272 5.81 1.12 -0.26
C GLU A 272 6.51 1.65 -1.50
N ASN A 273 7.21 2.77 -1.37
CA ASN A 273 7.91 3.41 -2.47
C ASN A 273 9.06 4.27 -1.96
N TYR A 274 10.08 4.40 -2.81
CA TYR A 274 11.19 5.31 -2.65
C TYR A 274 11.37 6.08 -3.95
N ARG A 275 11.58 7.40 -3.88
CA ARG A 275 11.88 8.27 -5.03
C ARG A 275 13.21 8.96 -4.77
N TYR A 276 14.03 9.07 -5.81
CA TYR A 276 15.36 9.68 -5.71
C TYR A 276 15.69 10.51 -6.95
N ASP A 277 16.31 11.67 -6.73
CA ASP A 277 16.74 12.66 -7.74
C ASP A 277 15.67 13.07 -8.77
N GLY A 278 14.38 12.90 -8.44
CA GLY A 278 13.27 13.18 -9.35
C GLY A 278 13.27 12.36 -10.65
N ARG A 279 14.02 11.25 -10.70
CA ARG A 279 14.06 10.37 -11.88
C ARG A 279 14.18 8.87 -11.60
N PHE A 280 14.37 8.49 -10.34
CA PHE A 280 14.34 7.09 -9.92
C PHE A 280 13.17 6.83 -9.00
N ALA A 281 12.58 5.64 -9.12
CA ALA A 281 11.72 5.10 -8.09
C ALA A 281 11.89 3.59 -7.89
N VAL A 282 11.64 3.15 -6.67
CA VAL A 282 11.43 1.74 -6.32
C VAL A 282 10.03 1.64 -5.74
N VAL A 283 9.17 0.82 -6.33
CA VAL A 283 7.78 0.60 -5.92
C VAL A 283 7.61 -0.85 -5.47
N SER A 284 7.14 -1.04 -4.24
CA SER A 284 6.84 -2.35 -3.67
C SER A 284 5.34 -2.51 -3.45
N TYR A 285 4.81 -3.69 -3.79
CA TYR A 285 3.45 -4.07 -3.40
C TYR A 285 3.39 -5.07 -2.24
N ALA A 286 4.52 -5.43 -1.61
CA ALA A 286 4.57 -6.49 -0.60
C ALA A 286 3.59 -6.26 0.55
N ARG A 287 3.47 -5.01 1.01
CA ARG A 287 2.57 -4.56 2.08
C ARG A 287 1.17 -4.18 1.60
N LEU A 288 0.93 -4.19 0.28
CA LEU A 288 -0.36 -3.89 -0.33
C LEU A 288 -1.26 -5.13 -0.47
N ARG A 289 -0.76 -6.32 -0.13
CA ARG A 289 -1.53 -7.56 -0.18
C ARG A 289 -2.72 -7.52 0.79
N PRO A 290 -3.96 -7.72 0.31
CA PRO A 290 -5.10 -7.88 1.21
C PRO A 290 -4.94 -9.12 2.12
N PRO A 291 -5.66 -9.18 3.25
CA PRO A 291 -5.72 -10.39 4.06
C PRO A 291 -6.10 -11.61 3.21
N ALA A 292 -5.45 -12.76 3.42
CA ALA A 292 -5.53 -13.92 2.53
C ALA A 292 -6.97 -14.38 2.23
N ILE A 293 -7.87 -14.34 3.22
CA ILE A 293 -9.28 -14.69 3.02
C ILE A 293 -9.98 -13.72 2.06
N MET A 294 -9.74 -12.41 2.21
CA MET A 294 -10.37 -11.40 1.38
C MET A 294 -9.75 -11.31 -0.02
N SER A 295 -8.43 -11.56 -0.14
CA SER A 295 -7.76 -11.67 -1.44
C SER A 295 -8.35 -12.80 -2.30
N ARG A 296 -8.80 -13.90 -1.68
CA ARG A 296 -9.53 -14.97 -2.40
C ARG A 296 -10.92 -14.56 -2.84
N TRP A 297 -11.59 -13.68 -2.09
CA TRP A 297 -12.91 -13.17 -2.49
C TRP A 297 -12.80 -12.27 -3.71
N ASN A 298 -11.75 -11.45 -3.77
CA ASN A 298 -11.53 -10.52 -4.87
C ASN A 298 -10.03 -10.43 -5.21
N PRO A 299 -9.55 -11.19 -6.22
CA PRO A 299 -8.16 -11.17 -6.63
C PRO A 299 -7.75 -9.83 -7.26
N GLU A 300 -8.69 -9.06 -7.82
CA GLU A 300 -8.43 -7.75 -8.44
C GLU A 300 -8.05 -6.66 -7.43
N TRP A 301 -8.20 -6.92 -6.13
CA TRP A 301 -7.92 -5.92 -5.10
C TRP A 301 -6.44 -5.57 -5.00
N LEU A 302 -5.53 -6.55 -5.09
CA LEU A 302 -4.09 -6.28 -5.11
C LEU A 302 -3.70 -5.50 -6.37
N HIS A 303 -4.23 -5.92 -7.51
CA HIS A 303 -3.99 -5.26 -8.79
C HIS A 303 -4.40 -3.78 -8.76
N SER A 304 -5.58 -3.47 -8.21
CA SER A 304 -6.03 -2.08 -8.01
C SER A 304 -5.05 -1.27 -7.17
N ARG A 305 -4.56 -1.83 -6.06
CA ARG A 305 -3.61 -1.14 -5.17
C ARG A 305 -2.26 -0.90 -5.85
N LEU A 306 -1.74 -1.89 -6.59
CA LEU A 306 -0.52 -1.75 -7.38
C LEU A 306 -0.69 -0.67 -8.46
N GLN A 307 -1.78 -0.73 -9.23
CA GLN A 307 -2.08 0.25 -10.26
C GLN A 307 -2.11 1.67 -9.68
N LYS A 308 -2.78 1.90 -8.55
CA LYS A 308 -2.84 3.22 -7.90
C LYS A 308 -1.46 3.72 -7.46
N ILE A 309 -0.67 2.88 -6.78
CA ILE A 309 0.64 3.31 -6.29
C ILE A 309 1.65 3.52 -7.40
N LEU A 310 1.63 2.69 -8.44
CA LEU A 310 2.45 2.91 -9.62
C LEU A 310 2.05 4.20 -10.36
N THR A 311 0.73 4.43 -10.50
CA THR A 311 0.19 5.63 -11.13
C THR A 311 0.58 6.90 -10.35
N LYS A 312 0.51 6.87 -9.01
CA LYS A 312 0.99 7.95 -8.15
C LYS A 312 2.45 8.28 -8.46
N ASN A 313 3.34 7.28 -8.44
CA ASN A 313 4.77 7.50 -8.66
C ASN A 313 5.09 8.03 -10.06
N ILE A 314 4.43 7.51 -11.10
CA ILE A 314 4.59 8.02 -12.46
C ILE A 314 4.09 9.45 -12.58
N ALA A 315 2.91 9.75 -12.03
CA ALA A 315 2.36 11.10 -12.08
C ALA A 315 3.29 12.12 -11.40
N MET A 316 3.82 11.78 -10.22
CA MET A 316 4.78 12.63 -9.51
C MET A 316 6.07 12.85 -10.30
N LEU A 317 6.71 11.78 -10.80
CA LEU A 317 8.01 11.90 -11.47
C LEU A 317 7.92 12.49 -12.87
N TYR A 318 6.86 12.13 -13.63
CA TYR A 318 6.70 12.63 -14.98
C TYR A 318 6.25 14.09 -14.98
N PHE A 319 5.27 14.46 -14.15
CA PHE A 319 4.68 15.79 -14.16
C PHE A 319 5.23 16.72 -13.07
N ASP A 320 6.26 16.28 -12.33
CA ASP A 320 6.88 17.02 -11.23
C ASP A 320 5.86 17.53 -10.20
N LEU A 321 4.82 16.72 -9.93
CA LEU A 321 3.73 17.08 -9.03
C LEU A 321 4.11 16.74 -7.59
N PRO A 322 3.84 17.65 -6.63
CA PRO A 322 4.06 17.34 -5.23
C PRO A 322 3.04 16.32 -4.72
N MET A 323 3.31 15.75 -3.55
CA MET A 323 2.31 14.94 -2.85
C MET A 323 1.17 15.82 -2.37
N SER A 324 -0.03 15.25 -2.23
CA SER A 324 -1.20 15.94 -1.68
C SER A 324 -1.40 15.59 -0.20
N SER A 325 -1.86 16.57 0.58
CA SER A 325 -2.37 16.36 1.94
C SER A 325 -3.73 15.65 1.99
N ASP A 326 -4.50 15.71 0.90
CA ASP A 326 -5.76 14.98 0.75
C ASP A 326 -5.49 13.47 0.54
N TYR A 327 -5.89 12.65 1.52
CA TYR A 327 -5.68 11.20 1.48
C TYR A 327 -6.51 10.48 0.42
N THR A 328 -7.50 11.15 -0.15
CA THR A 328 -8.34 10.62 -1.23
C THR A 328 -7.85 11.06 -2.61
N SER A 329 -6.79 11.87 -2.69
CA SER A 329 -6.09 12.19 -3.93
C SER A 329 -5.31 10.97 -4.47
N LEU A 330 -5.18 10.87 -5.80
CA LEU A 330 -4.19 9.99 -6.45
C LEU A 330 -2.75 10.25 -5.96
N LEU A 331 -2.46 11.48 -5.50
CA LEU A 331 -1.14 11.91 -5.06
C LEU A 331 -1.01 11.97 -3.53
N SER A 332 -1.94 11.36 -2.79
CA SER A 332 -1.93 11.31 -1.31
C SER A 332 -0.54 11.06 -0.72
N GLY A 333 -0.11 11.89 0.22
CA GLY A 333 1.21 11.80 0.88
C GLY A 333 1.33 10.63 1.86
N GLY A 334 0.28 10.34 2.63
CA GLY A 334 0.31 9.31 3.67
C GLY A 334 -0.19 7.95 3.21
N VAL A 335 0.67 7.23 2.46
CA VAL A 335 0.46 5.82 2.15
C VAL A 335 1.50 4.99 2.89
N LEU A 336 1.09 4.36 3.98
CA LEU A 336 1.86 3.43 4.80
C LEU A 336 1.18 2.04 4.86
N SER A 337 0.04 1.87 4.17
CA SER A 337 -0.78 0.67 4.22
C SER A 337 -1.68 0.53 3.00
N GLY A 338 -2.07 -0.72 2.68
CA GLY A 338 -3.06 -0.99 1.64
C GLY A 338 -4.42 -0.33 1.88
N SER A 339 -4.83 -0.09 3.13
CA SER A 339 -6.07 0.61 3.46
C SER A 339 -6.06 2.08 3.06
N GLU A 340 -4.91 2.74 3.13
CA GLU A 340 -4.78 4.13 2.65
C GLU A 340 -4.81 4.17 1.12
N VAL A 341 -4.23 3.17 0.44
CA VAL A 341 -4.38 3.02 -1.02
C VAL A 341 -5.83 2.80 -1.44
N ASP A 342 -6.62 2.13 -0.60
CA ASP A 342 -8.04 1.96 -0.87
C ASP A 342 -8.82 3.30 -0.77
N LEU A 343 -8.37 4.25 0.05
CA LEU A 343 -8.97 5.58 0.15
C LEU A 343 -8.66 6.47 -1.05
N MET A 344 -7.45 6.32 -1.62
CA MET A 344 -7.01 7.07 -2.80
C MET A 344 -7.98 6.90 -3.96
N GLY A 345 -8.41 8.02 -4.53
CA GLY A 345 -9.13 8.08 -5.79
C GLY A 345 -8.21 7.95 -7.00
N GLU A 346 -8.78 8.23 -8.18
CA GLU A 346 -8.05 8.16 -9.45
C GLU A 346 -7.67 9.53 -10.05
N THR A 347 -8.07 10.60 -9.37
CA THR A 347 -7.90 12.01 -9.79
C THR A 347 -6.92 12.73 -8.89
N LEU A 348 -6.34 13.83 -9.39
CA LEU A 348 -5.43 14.65 -8.60
C LEU A 348 -6.13 15.37 -7.44
N ILE A 349 -7.31 15.92 -7.70
CA ILE A 349 -8.15 16.52 -6.67
C ILE A 349 -8.96 15.40 -6.03
N GLY A 350 -8.86 15.27 -4.71
CA GLY A 350 -9.66 14.34 -3.93
C GLY A 350 -10.96 14.97 -3.43
N ALA A 351 -11.45 14.46 -2.29
CA ALA A 351 -12.68 14.83 -1.64
C ALA A 351 -12.63 16.22 -0.99
N GLU A 352 -11.45 16.79 -0.75
CA GLU A 352 -11.37 18.18 -0.29
C GLU A 352 -11.77 19.18 -1.39
N GLY A 353 -11.73 18.76 -2.66
CA GLY A 353 -12.14 19.59 -3.80
C GLY A 353 -11.13 20.67 -4.18
N THR A 354 -10.03 20.81 -3.43
CA THR A 354 -8.91 21.69 -3.72
C THR A 354 -7.60 20.91 -3.76
N TRP A 355 -6.62 21.43 -4.51
CA TRP A 355 -5.26 20.91 -4.44
C TRP A 355 -4.58 21.51 -3.21
N ASP A 356 -4.24 20.66 -2.24
CA ASP A 356 -3.38 21.02 -1.13
C ASP A 356 -2.17 20.09 -1.11
N SER A 357 -0.98 20.68 -1.01
CA SER A 357 0.30 20.01 -1.15
C SER A 357 0.84 19.62 0.22
N PHE A 358 1.27 18.36 0.37
CA PHE A 358 1.83 17.83 1.62
C PHE A 358 3.14 18.52 2.02
N ILE A 359 3.86 19.10 1.06
CA ILE A 359 5.03 19.95 1.26
C ILE A 359 4.59 21.39 0.96
N ASN A 360 4.91 22.35 1.83
CA ASN A 360 4.57 23.77 1.65
C ASN A 360 4.79 24.19 0.18
N ALA A 361 3.69 24.45 -0.53
CA ALA A 361 3.72 24.79 -1.95
C ALA A 361 4.45 26.11 -2.24
N ASP A 362 4.75 26.88 -1.19
CA ASP A 362 5.33 28.22 -1.25
C ASP A 362 6.85 28.21 -1.50
N GLU A 363 7.49 27.04 -1.53
CA GLU A 363 8.96 26.90 -1.52
C GLU A 363 9.49 25.98 -2.62
N PRO A 364 9.26 26.30 -3.92
CA PRO A 364 9.66 25.42 -5.01
C PRO A 364 11.18 25.37 -5.19
N THR A 365 11.72 24.16 -5.33
CA THR A 365 13.05 23.94 -5.90
C THR A 365 12.93 23.60 -7.37
N ILE A 366 13.67 24.30 -8.22
CA ILE A 366 13.74 24.05 -9.66
C ILE A 366 15.14 23.57 -10.01
N THR A 367 15.22 22.44 -10.70
CA THR A 367 16.47 21.92 -11.26
C THR A 367 16.40 21.92 -12.78
N ILE A 368 17.35 22.56 -13.43
CA ILE A 368 17.50 22.65 -14.88
C ILE A 368 18.71 21.83 -15.30
N TYR A 369 18.52 21.01 -16.33
CA TYR A 369 19.55 20.18 -16.95
C TYR A 369 19.78 20.68 -18.37
N SER A 370 21.03 20.99 -18.69
CA SER A 370 21.47 21.31 -20.04
C SER A 370 22.55 20.31 -20.44
N VAL A 371 22.24 19.48 -21.43
CA VAL A 371 23.14 18.45 -21.94
C VAL A 371 23.47 18.76 -23.40
N PRO A 372 24.74 18.80 -23.81
CA PRO A 372 25.11 19.07 -25.19
C PRO A 372 24.38 18.16 -26.17
N GLY A 373 23.72 18.77 -27.16
CA GLY A 373 22.96 18.05 -28.20
C GLY A 373 21.57 17.58 -27.78
N LYS A 374 21.09 17.90 -26.56
CA LYS A 374 19.74 17.58 -26.10
C LYS A 374 18.95 18.85 -25.76
N PRO A 375 17.61 18.83 -25.85
CA PRO A 375 16.78 19.91 -25.33
C PRO A 375 17.01 20.13 -23.84
N SER A 376 16.93 21.37 -23.38
CA SER A 376 16.95 21.68 -21.94
C SER A 376 15.75 21.04 -21.25
N LEU A 377 16.02 20.44 -20.09
CA LEU A 377 15.02 19.82 -19.23
C LEU A 377 14.95 20.60 -17.92
N TRP A 378 13.76 20.76 -17.37
CA TRP A 378 13.56 21.29 -16.03
C TRP A 378 12.66 20.37 -15.22
N ARG A 379 12.83 20.41 -13.89
CA ARG A 379 12.03 19.68 -12.91
C ARG A 379 11.75 20.53 -11.69
N MET A 380 10.58 20.38 -11.09
CA MET A 380 10.26 20.91 -9.77
C MET A 380 10.64 19.89 -8.68
N THR A 381 11.93 19.57 -8.62
CA THR A 381 12.50 18.65 -7.63
C THR A 381 13.81 19.22 -7.12
N ASP A 382 14.11 18.88 -5.87
CA ASP A 382 15.46 18.98 -5.37
C ASP A 382 16.33 17.86 -5.97
N SER A 383 17.48 18.22 -6.55
CA SER A 383 18.48 17.28 -7.03
C SER A 383 19.85 17.95 -7.04
N ASP A 384 20.84 17.22 -6.49
CA ASP A 384 22.26 17.58 -6.54
C ASP A 384 23.03 16.69 -7.53
N GLU A 385 22.32 16.11 -8.52
CA GLU A 385 22.91 15.16 -9.46
C GLU A 385 24.03 15.78 -10.29
N ALA A 386 25.12 15.01 -10.45
CA ALA A 386 26.19 15.30 -11.38
C ALA A 386 26.04 14.38 -12.60
N LEU A 387 25.77 14.97 -13.77
CA LEU A 387 25.62 14.20 -14.99
C LEU A 387 27.00 13.78 -15.55
N PRO A 388 27.15 12.52 -16.02
CA PRO A 388 28.45 12.02 -16.47
C PRO A 388 28.92 12.58 -17.82
N GLN A 389 28.03 13.25 -18.57
CA GLN A 389 28.31 13.69 -19.93
C GLN A 389 29.14 14.97 -19.93
N HIS A 390 30.22 14.98 -20.70
CA HIS A 390 31.07 16.16 -20.88
C HIS A 390 30.24 17.37 -21.34
N GLY A 391 30.42 18.50 -20.66
CA GLY A 391 29.71 19.74 -20.89
C GLY A 391 28.27 19.76 -20.36
N ALA A 392 27.83 18.72 -19.65
CA ALA A 392 26.54 18.73 -18.99
C ALA A 392 26.53 19.73 -17.83
N HIS A 393 25.43 20.46 -17.72
CA HIS A 393 25.23 21.52 -16.76
C HIS A 393 23.94 21.26 -15.98
N VAL A 394 24.03 21.38 -14.66
CA VAL A 394 22.92 21.20 -13.73
C VAL A 394 22.82 22.44 -12.85
N PHE A 395 21.73 23.18 -13.01
CA PHE A 395 21.44 24.37 -12.21
C PHE A 395 20.26 24.10 -11.29
N ARG A 396 20.48 24.21 -9.99
CA ARG A 396 19.47 24.09 -8.95
C ARG A 396 19.23 25.47 -8.33
N ALA A 397 17.96 25.82 -8.22
CA ALA A 397 17.48 26.99 -7.48
C ALA A 397 16.47 26.57 -6.43
N ASP A 398 16.89 26.64 -5.16
CA ASP A 398 15.98 26.61 -4.02
C ASP A 398 15.51 28.05 -3.75
N LEU A 399 14.26 28.30 -4.11
CA LEU A 399 13.66 29.63 -4.06
C LEU A 399 13.26 30.05 -2.64
N ALA A 400 13.17 29.11 -1.69
CA ALA A 400 12.88 29.42 -0.29
C ALA A 400 14.07 30.07 0.40
N ASN A 401 15.24 29.47 0.19
CA ASN A 401 16.47 29.91 0.84
C ASN A 401 17.26 30.91 -0.01
N GLY A 402 16.84 31.17 -1.26
CA GLY A 402 17.63 31.93 -2.23
C GLY A 402 18.98 31.26 -2.52
N LEU A 403 19.01 29.92 -2.47
CA LEU A 403 20.20 29.11 -2.65
C LEU A 403 20.26 28.66 -4.11
N PHE A 404 21.37 29.00 -4.77
CA PHE A 404 21.66 28.60 -6.14
C PHE A 404 22.91 27.72 -6.14
N ILE A 405 22.80 26.57 -6.79
CA ILE A 405 23.91 25.66 -7.03
C ILE A 405 24.00 25.42 -8.53
N ASP A 406 25.16 25.69 -9.10
CA ASP A 406 25.47 25.42 -10.50
C ASP A 406 26.57 24.37 -10.55
N ARG A 407 26.37 23.29 -11.31
CA ARG A 407 27.39 22.28 -11.62
C ARG A 407 27.63 22.19 -13.11
N THR A 408 28.89 22.03 -13.48
CA THR A 408 29.32 21.70 -14.84
C THR A 408 30.23 20.48 -14.82
N ALA A 409 29.90 19.46 -15.61
CA ALA A 409 30.77 18.32 -15.85
C ALA A 409 31.82 18.66 -16.91
N ASP A 410 33.07 18.82 -16.50
CA ASP A 410 34.14 19.24 -17.41
C ASP A 410 34.80 18.09 -18.12
N PHE A 411 34.94 16.91 -17.51
CA PHE A 411 35.39 15.70 -18.20
C PHE A 411 35.13 14.46 -17.36
N ARG A 412 35.06 13.32 -18.04
CA ARG A 412 35.00 12.01 -17.42
C ARG A 412 36.18 11.18 -17.92
N LEU A 413 36.96 10.64 -16.99
CA LEU A 413 37.99 9.66 -17.27
C LEU A 413 37.40 8.28 -17.03
N GLU A 414 37.38 7.46 -18.06
CA GLU A 414 37.02 6.04 -17.95
C GLU A 414 38.24 5.22 -17.53
N GLY A 415 38.00 4.06 -16.92
CA GLY A 415 39.05 3.11 -16.57
C GLY A 415 38.79 2.38 -15.25
N GLN A 416 39.85 1.81 -14.68
CA GLN A 416 39.78 1.11 -13.39
C GLN A 416 39.36 2.02 -12.23
N TYR A 417 39.67 3.31 -12.34
CA TYR A 417 39.31 4.35 -11.39
C TYR A 417 38.60 5.46 -12.15
N PRO A 418 37.30 5.29 -12.47
CA PRO A 418 36.59 6.31 -13.20
C PRO A 418 36.51 7.60 -12.36
N LEU A 419 36.78 8.73 -13.00
CA LEU A 419 36.71 10.06 -12.38
C LEU A 419 35.80 10.95 -13.22
N LEU A 420 34.72 11.43 -12.62
CA LEU A 420 33.95 12.54 -13.16
C LEU A 420 34.44 13.82 -12.48
N PHE A 421 35.07 14.70 -13.25
CA PHE A 421 35.48 16.01 -12.75
C PHE A 421 34.37 17.02 -12.99
N THR A 422 33.84 17.60 -11.92
CA THR A 422 32.79 18.61 -11.97
C THR A 422 33.22 19.88 -11.26
N ARG A 423 33.04 21.03 -11.91
CA ARG A 423 33.05 22.34 -11.23
C ARG A 423 31.68 22.63 -10.64
N SER A 424 31.67 23.21 -9.45
CA SER A 424 30.46 23.65 -8.76
C SER A 424 30.59 25.11 -8.33
N TYR A 425 29.47 25.83 -8.34
CA TYR A 425 29.32 27.15 -7.74
C TYR A 425 28.11 27.14 -6.80
N ARG A 426 28.26 27.74 -5.62
CA ARG A 426 27.22 27.91 -4.60
C ARG A 426 27.22 29.35 -4.09
N ASN A 427 26.14 30.08 -4.35
CA ASN A 427 26.09 31.53 -4.11
C ASN A 427 26.21 31.98 -2.66
N GLN A 428 25.87 31.12 -1.69
CA GLN A 428 25.94 31.43 -0.25
C GLN A 428 27.21 30.88 0.42
N ASP A 429 28.14 30.35 -0.35
CA ASP A 429 29.43 29.89 0.17
C ASP A 429 30.48 30.99 0.01
N ASN A 430 30.84 31.62 1.13
CA ASN A 430 31.83 32.71 1.15
C ASN A 430 33.27 32.20 1.30
N ILE A 431 33.50 30.88 1.26
CA ILE A 431 34.83 30.29 1.37
C ILE A 431 35.47 30.23 -0.02
N SER A 432 36.72 30.69 -0.12
CA SER A 432 37.53 30.56 -1.34
C SER A 432 38.11 29.15 -1.44
N ARG A 433 37.91 28.48 -2.58
CA ARG A 433 38.52 27.18 -2.91
C ARG A 433 39.17 27.23 -4.29
N SER A 434 39.35 26.06 -4.92
CA SER A 434 40.09 25.84 -6.16
C SER A 434 39.67 26.74 -7.33
N PHE A 435 38.41 27.19 -7.35
CA PHE A 435 37.87 28.07 -8.40
C PHE A 435 37.42 29.45 -7.91
N GLY A 436 37.79 29.85 -6.69
CA GLY A 436 37.46 31.16 -6.10
C GLY A 436 36.38 31.08 -5.01
N ILE A 437 35.77 32.23 -4.69
CA ILE A 437 34.75 32.32 -3.64
C ILE A 437 33.48 31.62 -4.10
N GLY A 438 33.04 30.63 -3.31
CA GLY A 438 31.84 29.85 -3.56
C GLY A 438 31.95 28.90 -4.76
N ALA A 439 33.16 28.74 -5.31
CA ALA A 439 33.42 27.86 -6.45
C ALA A 439 34.46 26.79 -6.09
N SER A 440 34.13 25.55 -6.39
CA SER A 440 34.85 24.34 -6.00
C SER A 440 34.79 23.28 -7.09
N ASP A 441 35.44 22.14 -6.86
CA ASP A 441 35.31 20.98 -7.73
C ASP A 441 35.11 19.66 -6.98
N SER A 442 34.84 18.58 -7.72
CA SER A 442 34.62 17.21 -7.22
C SER A 442 35.76 16.66 -6.36
N LEU A 443 36.96 17.24 -6.41
CA LEU A 443 38.11 16.85 -5.59
C LEU A 443 38.24 17.68 -4.30
N ASP A 444 37.43 18.73 -4.13
CA ASP A 444 37.37 19.58 -2.93
C ASP A 444 36.47 18.98 -1.82
N ILE A 445 36.40 17.64 -1.71
CA ILE A 445 35.70 16.94 -0.63
C ILE A 445 36.69 16.68 0.51
N PHE A 446 36.39 17.17 1.71
CA PHE A 446 37.27 17.01 2.88
C PHE A 446 36.49 16.99 4.19
N LEU A 447 37.15 16.50 5.24
CA LEU A 447 36.64 16.58 6.60
C LEU A 447 37.12 17.89 7.24
N ASP A 448 36.21 18.58 7.90
CA ASP A 448 36.49 19.77 8.72
C ASP A 448 36.10 19.49 10.18
N GLY A 449 36.67 20.26 11.11
CA GLY A 449 36.30 20.24 12.51
C GLY A 449 37.41 19.85 13.47
N GLN A 450 37.01 19.49 14.69
CA GLN A 450 37.91 19.20 15.79
C GLN A 450 37.71 17.77 16.29
N MET A 451 38.73 16.93 16.10
CA MET A 451 38.72 15.53 16.53
C MET A 451 38.31 15.39 18.00
N GLY A 452 37.31 14.55 18.25
CA GLY A 452 36.74 14.34 19.59
C GLY A 452 35.66 15.35 20.01
N VAL A 453 35.35 16.36 19.19
CA VAL A 453 34.27 17.33 19.43
C VAL A 453 33.22 17.26 18.32
N TYR A 454 33.62 17.52 17.07
CA TYR A 454 32.76 17.44 15.89
C TYR A 454 33.62 17.19 14.65
N VAL A 455 33.04 16.49 13.67
CA VAL A 455 33.66 16.29 12.35
C VAL A 455 32.56 16.48 11.31
N ASP A 456 32.72 17.49 10.47
CA ASP A 456 31.83 17.79 9.36
C ASP A 456 32.42 17.21 8.07
N LEU A 457 31.57 16.63 7.23
CA LEU A 457 31.92 16.34 5.84
C LEU A 457 31.56 17.54 4.97
N ILE A 458 32.55 18.11 4.29
CA ILE A 458 32.37 19.13 3.27
C ILE A 458 32.26 18.44 1.92
N TYR A 459 31.14 18.67 1.23
CA TYR A 459 30.88 18.14 -0.10
C TYR A 459 31.53 18.99 -1.19
N GLU A 460 31.58 18.44 -2.40
CA GLU A 460 32.09 19.07 -3.63
C GLU A 460 31.46 20.43 -3.95
N ASN A 461 30.23 20.71 -3.49
CA ASN A 461 29.52 21.97 -3.68
C ASN A 461 29.72 22.96 -2.51
N GLY A 462 30.62 22.63 -1.56
CA GLY A 462 30.85 23.38 -0.34
C GLY A 462 29.76 23.23 0.73
N GLY A 463 28.73 22.40 0.48
CA GLY A 463 27.72 22.02 1.46
C GLY A 463 28.32 21.23 2.61
N ARG A 464 27.70 21.29 3.79
CA ARG A 464 28.19 20.62 5.01
C ARG A 464 27.16 19.62 5.50
N MET A 465 27.60 18.39 5.80
CA MET A 465 26.85 17.49 6.69
C MET A 465 27.54 17.43 8.04
N ALA A 466 26.86 17.93 9.06
CA ALA A 466 27.24 17.76 10.46
C ALA A 466 26.75 16.40 10.97
N ARG A 467 27.60 15.69 11.73
CA ARG A 467 27.22 14.47 12.46
C ARG A 467 27.35 14.64 13.96
#